data_AF-A0A838PCV9-F1
#
_entry.id   AF-A0A838PCV9-F1
#
_cell.length_a   1.000
_cell.length_b   1.000
_cell.length_c   1.000
_cell.angle_alpha   90.00
_cell.angle_beta   90.00
_cell.angle_gamma   90.00
#
_symmetry.space_group_name_H-M   'P 1'
#
loop_
_entity.id
_entity.type
_entity.pdbx_description
1 polymer ?
#
loop_
_entity_poly.entity_id
_entity_poly.type
_entity_poly.pdbx_seq_one_letter_code
_entity_poly.pdbx_strand_id
1 'polypeptide(L)'
;MFAKFKKSYHLILLCLFAGGLLVSVLAVSPAGHDYALAQQRPSTGPASKDKSEANGFPVTFVDVAGLAGLSDPIIYGGLEHKKYIIETNGSGVAFFDYDNDGWVDILLLNGTRLEGFPKGKEPTIKLYRNQRNGSFSDTTARAGLRHAGWASAICAGDYDNDGYEDLYLTYWGQNVLYRNRGDGTFTDMTQKASLGTKGTRWGSGCTFVDYDRDGNLDLFVANYLKFDLQTAPEPGKGANCTWIGIPVNCGPKGLPTDINLLYHNNGDGTFADVSDKSGIAKVEDRYSMTAITTDFNNDGWPDIYVACDSTASTLYRNNRDGTFTDVSLE
;
A
#
# COMPACT_ATOMS: atom_id res chain seq x y z
N MET A 1 -32.05 -20.19 20.51
CA MET A 1 -31.23 -18.98 20.40
C MET A 1 -30.02 -19.35 19.56
N PHE A 2 -30.10 -19.19 18.24
CA PHE A 2 -29.03 -19.57 17.30
C PHE A 2 -28.19 -18.33 17.02
N ALA A 3 -26.94 -18.32 17.50
CA ALA A 3 -25.95 -17.31 17.14
C ALA A 3 -25.45 -17.59 15.71
N LYS A 4 -25.71 -16.66 14.79
CA LYS A 4 -25.11 -16.65 13.45
C LYS A 4 -23.69 -16.09 13.57
N PHE A 5 -22.68 -16.93 13.41
CA PHE A 5 -21.34 -16.47 13.07
C PHE A 5 -21.30 -16.13 11.56
N LYS A 6 -21.14 -14.84 11.24
CA LYS A 6 -20.87 -14.37 9.89
C LYS A 6 -19.38 -14.61 9.64
N LYS A 7 -19.02 -15.54 8.75
CA LYS A 7 -17.63 -15.67 8.27
C LYS A 7 -17.35 -14.50 7.33
N SER A 8 -16.47 -13.59 7.74
CA SER A 8 -15.85 -12.62 6.83
C SER A 8 -14.74 -13.33 6.05
N TYR A 9 -14.76 -13.20 4.73
CA TYR A 9 -13.65 -13.62 3.87
C TYR A 9 -12.86 -12.36 3.51
N HIS A 10 -11.59 -12.29 3.91
CA HIS A 10 -10.69 -11.24 3.43
C HIS A 10 -10.10 -11.67 2.09
N LEU A 11 -10.40 -10.91 1.04
CA LEU A 11 -9.74 -11.04 -0.26
C LEU A 11 -8.48 -10.17 -0.22
N ILE A 12 -7.31 -10.77 -0.08
CA ILE A 12 -6.03 -10.07 -0.12
C ILE A 12 -5.49 -10.15 -1.54
N LEU A 13 -5.45 -9.01 -2.24
CA LEU A 13 -4.78 -8.89 -3.53
C LEU A 13 -3.36 -8.38 -3.30
N LEU A 14 -2.38 -9.27 -3.35
CA LEU A 14 -0.96 -8.93 -3.36
C LEU A 14 -0.52 -8.61 -4.81
N CYS A 15 -0.32 -7.33 -5.11
CA CYS A 15 0.37 -6.90 -6.32
C CYS A 15 1.86 -6.75 -6.00
N LEU A 16 2.67 -7.73 -6.39
CA LEU A 16 4.13 -7.61 -6.37
C LEU A 16 4.61 -7.12 -7.74
N PHE A 17 5.26 -5.95 -7.77
CA PHE A 17 6.03 -5.52 -8.93
C PHE A 17 7.46 -6.01 -8.80
N ALA A 18 7.80 -7.06 -9.53
CA ALA A 18 9.18 -7.43 -9.79
C ALA A 18 9.40 -7.45 -11.31
N GLY A 19 10.20 -6.51 -11.83
CA GLY A 19 10.77 -6.60 -13.17
C GLY A 19 9.79 -6.65 -14.34
N GLY A 20 8.71 -5.85 -14.31
CA GLY A 20 7.87 -5.62 -15.50
C GLY A 20 6.88 -6.74 -15.88
N LEU A 21 6.64 -7.72 -15.01
CA LEU A 21 5.50 -8.62 -15.13
C LEU A 21 4.57 -8.49 -13.91
N LEU A 22 3.28 -8.26 -14.17
CA LEU A 22 2.23 -8.33 -13.17
C LEU A 22 1.94 -9.82 -12.89
N VAL A 23 2.26 -10.31 -11.70
CA VAL A 23 1.84 -11.65 -11.25
C VAL A 23 0.84 -11.48 -10.12
N SER A 24 -0.43 -11.72 -10.41
CA SER A 24 -1.48 -11.85 -9.40
C SER A 24 -1.51 -13.30 -8.92
N VAL A 25 -1.14 -13.52 -7.64
CA VAL A 25 -1.30 -14.84 -7.00
C VAL A 25 -2.60 -14.86 -6.22
N LEU A 26 -3.57 -15.64 -6.70
CA LEU A 26 -4.73 -16.07 -5.91
C LEU A 26 -4.30 -17.30 -5.11
N ALA A 27 -4.01 -17.12 -3.82
CA ALA A 27 -3.77 -18.25 -2.92
C ALA A 27 -5.12 -18.79 -2.42
N VAL A 28 -5.58 -19.89 -3.01
CA VAL A 28 -6.55 -20.79 -2.38
C VAL A 28 -5.80 -22.09 -2.09
N SER A 29 -5.62 -22.43 -0.81
CA SER A 29 -5.04 -23.73 -0.46
C SER A 29 -6.00 -24.87 -0.79
N PRO A 30 -5.53 -25.87 -1.52
CA PRO A 30 -5.68 -27.24 -1.04
C PRO A 30 -4.36 -28.01 -1.06
N ALA A 31 -4.30 -29.01 -0.18
CA ALA A 31 -3.12 -29.77 0.18
C ALA A 31 -2.50 -30.58 -0.97
N GLY A 32 -1.17 -30.53 -1.05
CA GLY A 32 -0.24 -31.59 -1.48
C GLY A 32 -0.23 -31.94 -2.97
N HIS A 33 0.94 -31.79 -3.61
CA HIS A 33 1.62 -32.79 -4.46
C HIS A 33 3.00 -32.25 -4.90
N ASP A 34 4.03 -33.11 -4.81
CA ASP A 34 5.42 -32.83 -5.19
C ASP A 34 5.60 -32.66 -6.70
N TYR A 35 6.50 -31.75 -7.11
CA TYR A 35 7.01 -31.67 -8.48
C TYR A 35 8.53 -31.72 -8.52
N ALA A 36 9.07 -32.75 -9.19
CA ALA A 36 10.47 -32.88 -9.52
C ALA A 36 10.81 -32.10 -10.81
N LEU A 37 11.94 -31.37 -10.80
CA LEU A 37 12.46 -30.62 -11.94
C LEU A 37 13.36 -31.51 -12.82
N ALA A 38 13.03 -31.65 -14.10
CA ALA A 38 13.93 -32.21 -15.11
C ALA A 38 14.31 -31.14 -16.14
N GLN A 39 15.62 -30.89 -16.26
CA GLN A 39 16.21 -30.01 -17.27
C GLN A 39 16.36 -30.74 -18.61
N GLN A 40 15.92 -30.14 -19.71
CA GLN A 40 16.34 -30.56 -21.06
C GLN A 40 16.75 -29.35 -21.92
N ARG A 41 17.90 -29.50 -22.60
CA ARG A 41 18.48 -28.53 -23.55
C ARG A 41 17.76 -28.59 -24.91
N PRO A 42 17.74 -27.51 -25.72
CA PRO A 42 17.05 -27.53 -27.00
C PRO A 42 17.91 -28.10 -28.14
N SER A 43 17.33 -28.98 -28.95
CA SER A 43 17.87 -29.41 -30.24
C SER A 43 17.18 -28.67 -31.40
N THR A 44 17.97 -28.20 -32.37
CA THR A 44 17.53 -27.50 -33.58
C THR A 44 17.09 -28.47 -34.68
N GLY A 45 15.82 -28.42 -35.09
CA GLY A 45 15.26 -29.15 -36.24
C GLY A 45 13.98 -28.48 -36.77
N PRO A 46 13.65 -28.60 -38.07
CA PRO A 46 12.69 -27.72 -38.74
C PRO A 46 11.24 -28.02 -38.34
N ALA A 47 10.47 -26.94 -38.17
CA ALA A 47 9.12 -26.90 -37.62
C ALA A 47 8.14 -27.84 -38.34
N SER A 48 7.67 -28.87 -37.63
CA SER A 48 6.43 -29.56 -37.99
C SER A 48 5.25 -28.66 -37.65
N LYS A 49 4.32 -28.54 -38.60
CA LYS A 49 2.99 -27.96 -38.40
C LYS A 49 2.14 -28.90 -37.55
N ASP A 50 2.46 -29.03 -36.27
CA ASP A 50 1.50 -29.54 -35.31
C ASP A 50 0.69 -28.36 -34.78
N LYS A 51 -0.61 -28.37 -35.11
CA LYS A 51 -1.59 -27.57 -34.40
C LYS A 51 -1.66 -28.14 -32.98
N SER A 52 -0.76 -27.70 -32.10
CA SER A 52 -1.02 -27.82 -30.68
C SER A 52 -2.26 -26.97 -30.42
N GLU A 53 -3.41 -27.60 -30.21
CA GLU A 53 -4.49 -27.01 -29.44
C GLU A 53 -3.90 -26.63 -28.09
N ALA A 54 -3.41 -25.39 -28.01
CA ALA A 54 -3.07 -24.78 -26.74
C ALA A 54 -4.39 -24.75 -25.97
N ASN A 55 -4.52 -25.63 -24.97
CA ASN A 55 -5.60 -25.61 -24.00
C ASN A 55 -5.73 -24.17 -23.49
N GLY A 56 -6.68 -23.43 -24.06
CA GLY A 56 -6.90 -22.04 -23.76
C GLY A 56 -7.29 -21.91 -22.30
N PHE A 57 -6.70 -20.95 -21.59
CA PHE A 57 -7.15 -20.58 -20.26
C PHE A 57 -8.67 -20.29 -20.34
N PRO A 58 -9.53 -21.03 -19.61
CA PRO A 58 -10.98 -21.04 -19.85
C PRO A 58 -11.70 -19.77 -19.35
N VAL A 59 -10.97 -18.67 -19.21
CA VAL A 59 -11.44 -17.40 -18.67
C VAL A 59 -11.07 -16.29 -19.65
N THR A 60 -12.05 -15.41 -19.92
CA THR A 60 -11.84 -14.18 -20.68
C THR A 60 -11.95 -12.99 -19.74
N PHE A 61 -10.95 -12.12 -19.75
CA PHE A 61 -11.01 -10.83 -19.06
C PHE A 61 -11.59 -9.77 -20.00
N VAL A 62 -12.48 -8.94 -19.48
CA VAL A 62 -13.07 -7.82 -20.21
C VAL A 62 -12.85 -6.56 -19.38
N ASP A 63 -12.41 -5.48 -20.04
CA ASP A 63 -12.35 -4.17 -19.41
C ASP A 63 -13.76 -3.63 -19.18
N VAL A 64 -14.09 -3.40 -17.91
CA VAL A 64 -15.38 -2.86 -17.47
C VAL A 64 -15.24 -1.49 -16.81
N ALA A 65 -14.05 -0.88 -16.77
CA ALA A 65 -13.81 0.36 -16.04
C ALA A 65 -14.74 1.49 -16.51
N GLY A 66 -14.88 1.67 -17.83
CA GLY A 66 -15.81 2.65 -18.41
C GLY A 66 -17.29 2.34 -18.11
N LEU A 67 -17.68 1.06 -18.13
CA LEU A 67 -19.05 0.64 -17.79
C LEU A 67 -19.36 0.84 -16.30
N ALA A 68 -18.34 0.68 -15.45
CA ALA A 68 -18.44 0.85 -14.01
C ALA A 68 -18.37 2.31 -13.57
N GLY A 69 -18.09 3.26 -14.48
CA GLY A 69 -17.93 4.68 -14.14
C GLY A 69 -16.56 5.04 -13.55
N LEU A 70 -15.56 4.16 -13.70
CA LEU A 70 -14.19 4.32 -13.20
C LEU A 70 -13.25 4.77 -14.33
N SER A 71 -13.50 5.97 -14.89
CA SER A 71 -12.79 6.47 -16.07
C SER A 71 -11.77 7.57 -15.79
N ASP A 72 -11.69 8.07 -14.55
CA ASP A 72 -10.75 9.14 -14.21
C ASP A 72 -9.31 8.62 -14.19
N PRO A 73 -8.35 9.37 -14.78
CA PRO A 73 -6.96 8.95 -14.77
C PRO A 73 -6.35 9.11 -13.38
N ILE A 74 -5.50 8.14 -13.01
CA ILE A 74 -4.56 8.29 -11.90
C ILE A 74 -3.31 9.00 -12.43
N ILE A 75 -2.99 10.14 -11.82
CA ILE A 75 -1.83 10.94 -12.14
C ILE A 75 -0.72 10.60 -11.15
N TYR A 76 0.43 10.17 -11.64
CA TYR A 76 1.60 9.94 -10.79
C TYR A 76 2.86 10.19 -11.61
N GLY A 77 3.39 11.42 -11.58
CA GLY A 77 4.49 11.85 -12.44
C GLY A 77 4.07 12.51 -13.75
N GLY A 78 5.08 12.96 -14.49
CA GLY A 78 4.92 13.40 -15.87
C GLY A 78 4.36 12.28 -16.77
N LEU A 79 3.62 12.70 -17.82
CA LEU A 79 2.97 11.78 -18.76
C LEU A 79 3.99 11.07 -19.67
N GLU A 80 4.92 11.85 -20.24
CA GLU A 80 5.88 11.35 -21.23
C GLU A 80 7.23 10.97 -20.59
N HIS A 81 7.59 11.66 -19.51
CA HIS A 81 8.91 11.53 -18.88
C HIS A 81 8.78 11.54 -17.36
N LYS A 82 9.58 10.67 -16.74
CA LYS A 82 9.74 10.58 -15.29
C LYS A 82 11.21 10.80 -14.98
N LYS A 83 11.49 11.81 -14.16
CA LYS A 83 12.82 12.29 -13.84
C LYS A 83 13.35 11.68 -12.55
N TYR A 84 12.48 11.51 -11.56
CA TYR A 84 12.84 11.00 -10.25
C TYR A 84 11.98 9.81 -9.82
N ILE A 85 12.49 9.01 -8.89
CA ILE A 85 11.83 7.80 -8.39
C ILE A 85 10.45 8.05 -7.77
N ILE A 86 10.22 9.25 -7.22
CA ILE A 86 8.89 9.63 -6.69
C ILE A 86 7.79 9.57 -7.76
N GLU A 87 8.14 9.67 -9.05
CA GLU A 87 7.20 9.63 -10.15
C GLU A 87 6.89 8.20 -10.63
N THR A 88 7.59 7.18 -10.13
CA THR A 88 7.53 5.80 -10.65
C THR A 88 6.84 4.79 -9.74
N ASN A 89 6.59 5.11 -8.47
CA ASN A 89 6.03 4.14 -7.50
C ASN A 89 4.52 3.89 -7.62
N GLY A 90 3.76 4.83 -8.20
CA GLY A 90 2.30 4.74 -8.25
C GLY A 90 1.64 4.95 -6.89
N SER A 91 0.33 4.71 -6.83
CA SER A 91 -0.54 4.96 -5.68
C SER A 91 -1.39 3.72 -5.32
N GLY A 92 -1.99 3.74 -4.13
CA GLY A 92 -2.79 2.65 -3.58
C GLY A 92 -4.30 2.72 -3.85
N VAL A 93 -5.01 1.69 -3.39
CA VAL A 93 -6.48 1.56 -3.44
C VAL A 93 -6.98 0.91 -2.15
N ALA A 94 -8.15 1.32 -1.67
CA ALA A 94 -8.89 0.64 -0.62
C ALA A 94 -10.28 0.20 -1.13
N PHE A 95 -10.69 -0.99 -0.70
CA PHE A 95 -12.02 -1.54 -0.92
C PHE A 95 -12.68 -1.74 0.45
N PHE A 96 -13.70 -0.95 0.75
CA PHE A 96 -14.37 -0.95 2.06
C PHE A 96 -15.78 -0.37 1.97
N ASP A 97 -16.63 -0.66 2.95
CA ASP A 97 -18.01 -0.15 3.02
C ASP A 97 -18.02 1.15 3.82
N TYR A 98 -17.84 2.30 3.15
CA TYR A 98 -17.55 3.56 3.86
C TYR A 98 -18.80 4.16 4.53
N ASP A 99 -19.99 3.80 4.06
CA ASP A 99 -21.27 4.28 4.59
C ASP A 99 -22.07 3.20 5.33
N ASN A 100 -21.46 2.04 5.60
CA ASN A 100 -22.05 0.89 6.29
C ASN A 100 -23.37 0.41 5.65
N ASP A 101 -23.52 0.55 4.34
CA ASP A 101 -24.74 0.21 3.61
C ASP A 101 -24.79 -1.28 3.17
N GLY A 102 -23.73 -2.02 3.48
CA GLY A 102 -23.53 -3.44 3.21
C GLY A 102 -22.83 -3.73 1.88
N TRP A 103 -22.37 -2.70 1.15
CA TRP A 103 -21.73 -2.85 -0.15
C TRP A 103 -20.33 -2.24 -0.14
N VAL A 104 -19.40 -2.93 -0.79
CA VAL A 104 -18.02 -2.47 -0.89
C VAL A 104 -17.91 -1.33 -1.90
N ASP A 105 -17.38 -0.21 -1.43
CA ASP A 105 -17.00 0.98 -2.19
C ASP A 105 -15.50 0.96 -2.53
N ILE A 106 -15.04 1.98 -3.25
CA ILE A 106 -13.66 2.07 -3.71
C ILE A 106 -13.10 3.46 -3.39
N LEU A 107 -11.93 3.50 -2.74
CA LEU A 107 -11.12 4.71 -2.66
C LEU A 107 -9.82 4.52 -3.44
N LEU A 108 -9.67 5.26 -4.53
CA LEU A 108 -8.47 5.30 -5.34
C LEU A 108 -7.60 6.49 -4.92
N LEU A 109 -6.34 6.23 -4.59
CA LEU A 109 -5.39 7.30 -4.34
C LEU A 109 -4.90 7.92 -5.64
N ASN A 110 -4.40 9.15 -5.55
CA ASN A 110 -3.88 9.89 -6.68
C ASN A 110 -2.57 10.58 -6.28
N GLY A 111 -1.73 10.83 -7.28
CA GLY A 111 -0.47 11.53 -7.11
C GLY A 111 -0.55 12.98 -7.59
N THR A 112 0.62 13.48 -7.98
CA THR A 112 0.76 14.75 -8.70
C THR A 112 1.87 14.60 -9.74
N ARG A 113 2.41 15.71 -10.24
CA ARG A 113 3.57 15.75 -11.13
C ARG A 113 4.48 16.91 -10.76
N LEU A 114 5.75 16.85 -11.17
CA LEU A 114 6.74 17.86 -10.82
C LEU A 114 6.42 19.24 -11.43
N GLU A 115 5.79 19.28 -12.59
CA GLU A 115 5.35 20.52 -13.25
C GLU A 115 4.17 21.18 -12.52
N GLY A 116 3.54 20.46 -11.59
CA GLY A 116 2.36 20.91 -10.87
C GLY A 116 1.09 21.00 -11.74
N PHE A 117 0.07 21.60 -11.13
CA PHE A 117 -1.23 21.86 -11.74
C PHE A 117 -1.64 23.30 -11.48
N PRO A 118 -2.50 23.89 -12.33
CA PRO A 118 -3.17 25.14 -11.98
C PRO A 118 -3.89 25.01 -10.63
N LYS A 119 -3.88 26.08 -9.84
CA LYS A 119 -4.51 26.09 -8.52
C LYS A 119 -5.97 25.65 -8.59
N GLY A 120 -6.36 24.68 -7.76
CA GLY A 120 -7.71 24.10 -7.73
C GLY A 120 -7.97 23.06 -8.84
N LYS A 121 -6.93 22.66 -9.57
CA LYS A 121 -6.96 21.59 -10.60
C LYS A 121 -6.00 20.46 -10.26
N GLU A 122 -5.45 20.44 -9.06
CA GLU A 122 -4.63 19.36 -8.55
C GLU A 122 -5.46 18.05 -8.52
N PRO A 123 -4.90 16.92 -8.97
CA PRO A 123 -5.52 15.62 -8.77
C PRO A 123 -5.69 15.36 -7.28
N THR A 124 -6.83 14.80 -6.93
CA THR A 124 -7.15 14.39 -5.56
C THR A 124 -7.48 12.91 -5.56
N ILE A 125 -7.41 12.31 -4.38
CA ILE A 125 -7.94 10.97 -4.14
C ILE A 125 -9.42 10.91 -4.54
N LYS A 126 -9.92 9.72 -4.88
CA LYS A 126 -11.27 9.51 -5.42
C LYS A 126 -12.03 8.45 -4.65
N LEU A 127 -13.10 8.84 -3.97
CA LEU A 127 -14.05 7.94 -3.32
C LEU A 127 -15.23 7.68 -4.26
N TYR A 128 -15.45 6.41 -4.57
CA TYR A 128 -16.46 5.91 -5.48
C TYR A 128 -17.43 5.02 -4.72
N ARG A 129 -18.67 5.49 -4.59
CA ARG A 129 -19.76 4.74 -3.94
C ARG A 129 -20.36 3.71 -4.89
N ASN A 130 -20.57 2.49 -4.41
CA ASN A 130 -21.17 1.39 -5.15
C ASN A 130 -22.67 1.61 -5.34
N GLN A 131 -23.12 1.58 -6.59
CA GLN A 131 -24.53 1.81 -6.96
C GLN A 131 -25.34 0.51 -7.01
N ARG A 132 -24.76 -0.62 -6.59
CA ARG A 132 -25.39 -1.95 -6.48
C ARG A 132 -25.87 -2.54 -7.81
N ASN A 133 -25.38 -2.01 -8.92
CA ASN A 133 -25.75 -2.41 -10.28
C ASN A 133 -24.51 -2.62 -11.18
N GLY A 134 -23.33 -2.75 -10.58
CA GLY A 134 -22.06 -2.87 -11.29
C GLY A 134 -21.42 -1.53 -11.66
N SER A 135 -22.02 -0.40 -11.28
CA SER A 135 -21.44 0.94 -11.47
C SER A 135 -21.14 1.62 -10.13
N PHE A 136 -20.30 2.64 -10.20
CA PHE A 136 -19.90 3.48 -9.08
C PHE A 136 -20.12 4.97 -9.36
N SER A 137 -20.38 5.75 -8.32
CA SER A 137 -20.49 7.21 -8.40
C SER A 137 -19.42 7.89 -7.56
N ASP A 138 -18.73 8.87 -8.15
CA ASP A 138 -17.78 9.73 -7.42
C ASP A 138 -18.53 10.55 -6.35
N THR A 139 -18.17 10.31 -5.09
CA THR A 139 -18.71 11.01 -3.90
C THR A 139 -17.63 11.84 -3.19
N THR A 140 -16.41 11.89 -3.74
CA THR A 140 -15.21 12.51 -3.15
C THR A 140 -15.48 13.88 -2.54
N ALA A 141 -16.06 14.79 -3.34
CA ALA A 141 -16.31 16.16 -2.92
C ALA A 141 -17.35 16.27 -1.80
N ARG A 142 -18.36 15.38 -1.80
CA ARG A 142 -19.40 15.29 -0.77
C ARG A 142 -18.83 14.71 0.52
N ALA A 143 -17.97 13.71 0.39
CA ALA A 143 -17.29 13.06 1.51
C ALA A 143 -16.25 13.96 2.20
N GLY A 144 -15.92 15.12 1.62
CA GLY A 144 -14.95 16.06 2.21
C GLY A 144 -13.48 15.68 1.97
N LEU A 145 -13.23 14.65 1.17
CA LEU A 145 -11.89 14.18 0.81
C LEU A 145 -11.32 15.09 -0.30
N ARG A 146 -10.28 15.85 0.00
CA ARG A 146 -9.74 16.88 -0.92
C ARG A 146 -8.22 16.96 -0.96
N HIS A 147 -7.51 16.10 -0.22
CA HIS A 147 -6.06 16.18 -0.16
C HIS A 147 -5.44 15.77 -1.51
N ALA A 148 -4.47 16.56 -1.94
CA ALA A 148 -3.69 16.36 -3.16
C ALA A 148 -2.22 16.22 -2.78
N GLY A 149 -1.44 15.50 -3.58
CA GLY A 149 -0.04 15.24 -3.31
C GLY A 149 0.36 13.86 -3.79
N TRP A 150 1.56 13.43 -3.43
CA TRP A 150 2.10 12.11 -3.79
C TRP A 150 1.58 11.02 -2.85
N ALA A 151 0.30 10.69 -2.93
CA ALA A 151 -0.30 9.65 -2.09
C ALA A 151 0.20 8.26 -2.48
N SER A 152 0.75 7.50 -1.53
CA SER A 152 1.37 6.20 -1.82
C SER A 152 0.50 5.03 -1.38
N ALA A 153 0.04 5.00 -0.13
CA ALA A 153 -0.75 3.89 0.40
C ALA A 153 -1.91 4.35 1.29
N ILE A 154 -2.81 3.41 1.55
CA ILE A 154 -3.98 3.60 2.39
C ILE A 154 -4.22 2.35 3.23
N CYS A 155 -4.60 2.57 4.49
CA CYS A 155 -5.12 1.56 5.39
C CYS A 155 -6.42 2.09 6.00
N ALA A 156 -7.38 1.18 6.15
CA ALA A 156 -8.68 1.46 6.77
C ALA A 156 -8.79 0.71 8.09
N GLY A 157 -9.39 1.34 9.10
CA GLY A 157 -9.58 0.78 10.43
C GLY A 157 -10.30 1.77 11.34
N ASP A 158 -11.16 1.27 12.20
CA ASP A 158 -11.91 2.06 13.20
C ASP A 158 -10.97 2.40 14.37
N TYR A 159 -10.25 3.52 14.28
CA TYR A 159 -9.18 3.82 15.24
C TYR A 159 -9.72 4.41 16.55
N ASP A 160 -10.95 4.93 16.54
CA ASP A 160 -11.60 5.49 17.72
C ASP A 160 -12.77 4.66 18.26
N ASN A 161 -12.95 3.44 17.74
CA ASN A 161 -13.93 2.45 18.15
C ASN A 161 -15.38 2.95 18.07
N ASP A 162 -15.69 3.80 17.07
CA ASP A 162 -17.03 4.37 16.88
C ASP A 162 -17.94 3.57 15.93
N GLY A 163 -17.41 2.48 15.36
CA GLY A 163 -18.13 1.57 14.47
C GLY A 163 -18.07 1.95 12.99
N TYR A 164 -17.26 2.95 12.62
CA TYR A 164 -17.03 3.35 11.23
C TYR A 164 -15.54 3.24 10.88
N GLU A 165 -15.24 2.69 9.70
CA GLU A 165 -13.85 2.61 9.26
C GLU A 165 -13.30 4.02 8.95
N ASP A 166 -12.22 4.37 9.62
CA ASP A 166 -11.41 5.56 9.36
C ASP A 166 -10.29 5.23 8.38
N LEU A 167 -9.62 6.28 7.87
CA LEU A 167 -8.61 6.13 6.84
C LEU A 167 -7.31 6.80 7.25
N TYR A 168 -6.19 6.08 7.12
CA TYR A 168 -4.87 6.67 7.15
C TYR A 168 -4.22 6.56 5.77
N LEU A 169 -3.85 7.71 5.20
CA LEU A 169 -3.25 7.83 3.88
C LEU A 169 -1.80 8.28 4.02
N THR A 170 -0.90 7.59 3.35
CA THR A 170 0.52 7.93 3.34
C THR A 170 0.89 8.77 2.11
N TYR A 171 1.85 9.67 2.29
CA TYR A 171 2.31 10.58 1.25
C TYR A 171 3.85 10.71 1.26
N TRP A 172 4.42 11.21 0.16
CA TRP A 172 5.67 11.96 0.25
C TRP A 172 5.36 13.37 0.78
N GLY A 173 5.63 13.58 2.06
CA GLY A 173 5.21 14.75 2.84
C GLY A 173 4.39 14.36 4.06
N GLN A 174 3.32 15.10 4.30
CA GLN A 174 2.43 14.87 5.44
C GLN A 174 1.44 13.74 5.14
N ASN A 175 1.52 12.64 5.90
CA ASN A 175 0.48 11.62 5.94
C ASN A 175 -0.81 12.19 6.56
N VAL A 176 -1.98 11.62 6.25
CA VAL A 176 -3.28 12.16 6.69
C VAL A 176 -4.11 11.09 7.37
N LEU A 177 -4.61 11.39 8.57
CA LEU A 177 -5.64 10.61 9.26
C LEU A 177 -7.00 11.27 9.03
N TYR A 178 -7.94 10.53 8.46
CA TYR A 178 -9.32 10.93 8.27
C TYR A 178 -10.24 10.11 9.15
N ARG A 179 -10.96 10.79 10.04
CA ARG A 179 -12.06 10.17 10.78
C ARG A 179 -13.35 10.16 9.97
N ASN A 180 -14.00 9.01 9.87
CA ASN A 180 -15.34 8.87 9.31
C ASN A 180 -16.38 9.38 10.32
N ARG A 181 -17.30 10.24 9.89
CA ARG A 181 -18.32 10.82 10.78
C ARG A 181 -19.61 10.00 10.86
N GLY A 182 -19.69 8.89 10.12
CA GLY A 182 -20.88 8.05 10.02
C GLY A 182 -22.04 8.65 9.21
N ASP A 183 -21.89 9.86 8.68
CA ASP A 183 -22.84 10.53 7.79
C ASP A 183 -22.39 10.50 6.31
N GLY A 184 -21.40 9.66 6.00
CA GLY A 184 -20.76 9.54 4.69
C GLY A 184 -19.74 10.64 4.40
N THR A 185 -19.23 11.32 5.43
CA THR A 185 -18.19 12.35 5.31
C THR A 185 -17.03 12.11 6.26
N PHE A 186 -15.88 12.67 5.92
CA PHE A 186 -14.63 12.52 6.66
C PHE A 186 -14.11 13.86 7.20
N THR A 187 -13.41 13.81 8.34
CA THR A 187 -12.72 14.95 8.95
C THR A 187 -11.24 14.65 9.08
N ASP A 188 -10.39 15.58 8.65
CA ASP A 188 -8.94 15.50 8.88
C ASP A 188 -8.64 15.65 10.37
N MET A 189 -8.11 14.59 10.97
CA MET A 189 -7.74 14.50 12.38
C MET A 189 -6.24 14.57 12.59
N THR A 190 -5.42 14.63 11.54
CA THR A 190 -3.95 14.47 11.58
C THR A 190 -3.27 15.27 12.68
N GLN A 191 -3.58 16.56 12.78
CA GLN A 191 -2.96 17.43 13.79
C GLN A 191 -3.53 17.19 15.19
N LYS A 192 -4.85 16.94 15.29
CA LYS A 192 -5.51 16.66 16.57
C LYS A 192 -5.07 15.31 17.16
N ALA A 193 -4.78 14.35 16.29
CA ALA A 193 -4.31 13.02 16.63
C ALA A 193 -2.79 12.95 16.87
N SER A 194 -2.08 14.10 16.83
CA SER A 194 -0.63 14.19 17.03
C SER A 194 0.21 13.44 15.97
N LEU A 195 -0.31 13.27 14.75
CA LEU A 195 0.36 12.61 13.62
C LEU A 195 0.99 13.60 12.62
N GLY A 196 1.33 14.81 13.08
CA GLY A 196 2.05 15.79 12.26
C GLY A 196 3.45 15.32 11.90
N THR A 197 3.79 15.32 10.61
CA THR A 197 5.12 14.93 10.12
C THR A 197 6.09 16.10 10.29
N LYS A 198 7.27 15.84 10.85
CA LYS A 198 8.37 16.82 10.90
C LYS A 198 9.19 16.70 9.62
N GLY A 199 9.20 17.77 8.82
CA GLY A 199 9.89 17.78 7.52
C GLY A 199 9.17 16.94 6.47
N THR A 200 9.94 16.40 5.52
CA THR A 200 9.40 15.55 4.43
C THR A 200 9.89 14.13 4.62
N ARG A 201 8.94 13.18 4.68
CA ARG A 201 9.20 11.74 4.66
C ARG A 201 8.37 11.09 3.59
N TRP A 202 8.74 9.87 3.21
CA TRP A 202 7.98 9.11 2.23
C TRP A 202 7.31 7.92 2.91
N GLY A 203 6.11 8.14 3.44
CA GLY A 203 5.26 7.04 3.89
C GLY A 203 4.78 6.27 2.66
N SER A 204 5.18 5.02 2.53
CA SER A 204 4.88 4.17 1.36
C SER A 204 3.88 3.07 1.65
N GLY A 205 3.62 2.81 2.94
CA GLY A 205 2.71 1.77 3.40
C GLY A 205 2.24 2.05 4.82
N CYS A 206 1.07 1.54 5.17
CA CYS A 206 0.56 1.60 6.53
C CYS A 206 -0.32 0.41 6.83
N THR A 207 -0.47 0.10 8.11
CA THR A 207 -1.43 -0.89 8.60
C THR A 207 -1.82 -0.54 10.03
N PHE A 208 -3.10 -0.73 10.35
CA PHE A 208 -3.59 -0.66 11.72
C PHE A 208 -3.36 -2.00 12.43
N VAL A 209 -3.00 -1.95 13.70
CA VAL A 209 -2.67 -3.12 14.51
C VAL A 209 -2.96 -2.83 15.98
N ASP A 210 -3.57 -3.75 16.71
CA ASP A 210 -3.65 -3.67 18.17
C ASP A 210 -2.46 -4.47 18.74
N TYR A 211 -1.27 -3.85 18.80
CA TYR A 211 -0.04 -4.61 19.04
C TYR A 211 0.17 -5.00 20.50
N ASP A 212 -0.45 -4.27 21.42
CA ASP A 212 -0.38 -4.54 22.86
C ASP A 212 -1.67 -5.18 23.42
N ARG A 213 -2.71 -5.34 22.58
CA ARG A 213 -4.00 -5.98 22.88
C ARG A 213 -4.81 -5.20 23.90
N ASP A 214 -4.74 -3.88 23.84
CA ASP A 214 -5.54 -2.99 24.69
C ASP A 214 -6.94 -2.70 24.11
N GLY A 215 -7.20 -3.14 22.87
CA GLY A 215 -8.46 -2.96 22.15
C GLY A 215 -8.55 -1.67 21.33
N ASN A 216 -7.46 -0.89 21.25
CA ASN A 216 -7.35 0.28 20.40
C ASN A 216 -6.42 -0.03 19.23
N LEU A 217 -6.80 0.36 18.01
CA LEU A 217 -5.92 0.18 16.87
C LEU A 217 -4.79 1.20 16.92
N ASP A 218 -3.56 0.71 17.08
CA ASP A 218 -2.31 1.41 16.84
C ASP A 218 -2.00 1.49 15.34
N LEU A 219 -1.01 2.30 14.97
CA LEU A 219 -0.68 2.57 13.58
C LEU A 219 0.79 2.32 13.28
N PHE A 220 1.05 1.41 12.35
CA PHE A 220 2.37 1.21 11.76
C PHE A 220 2.49 1.92 10.41
N VAL A 221 3.63 2.58 10.18
CA VAL A 221 3.93 3.27 8.91
C VAL A 221 5.28 2.78 8.37
N ALA A 222 5.25 2.20 7.17
CA ALA A 222 6.44 1.91 6.39
C ALA A 222 6.92 3.18 5.68
N ASN A 223 8.21 3.52 5.83
CA ASN A 223 8.82 4.61 5.09
C ASN A 223 9.85 4.07 4.08
N TYR A 224 9.74 4.50 2.84
CA TYR A 224 10.52 3.92 1.74
C TYR A 224 11.98 4.34 1.74
N LEU A 225 12.23 5.63 1.50
CA LEU A 225 13.56 6.19 1.45
C LEU A 225 13.52 7.70 1.67
N LYS A 226 14.69 8.27 1.96
CA LYS A 226 14.86 9.72 2.06
C LYS A 226 15.01 10.30 0.66
N PHE A 227 14.01 11.07 0.25
CA PHE A 227 13.99 11.75 -1.05
C PHE A 227 13.78 13.25 -0.87
N ASP A 228 14.69 14.03 -1.43
CA ASP A 228 14.63 15.49 -1.48
C ASP A 228 14.86 15.96 -2.93
N LEU A 229 13.88 16.66 -3.49
CA LEU A 229 13.93 17.17 -4.87
C LEU A 229 15.09 18.12 -5.13
N GLN A 230 15.61 18.82 -4.11
CA GLN A 230 16.69 19.78 -4.28
C GLN A 230 18.05 19.12 -4.44
N THR A 231 18.21 17.93 -3.85
CA THR A 231 19.51 17.24 -3.74
C THR A 231 19.53 15.89 -4.47
N ALA A 232 18.37 15.38 -4.89
CA ALA A 232 18.26 14.14 -5.66
C ALA A 232 19.11 14.20 -6.93
N PRO A 233 19.92 13.15 -7.23
CA PRO A 233 20.72 13.15 -8.45
C PRO A 233 19.83 13.07 -9.69
N GLU A 234 20.21 13.86 -10.69
CA GLU A 234 19.64 13.78 -12.04
C GLU A 234 19.88 12.39 -12.67
N PRO A 235 19.03 11.98 -13.63
CA PRO A 235 19.25 10.76 -14.38
C PRO A 235 20.67 10.63 -14.93
N GLY A 236 21.31 9.48 -14.69
CA GLY A 236 22.69 9.20 -15.08
C GLY A 236 23.79 9.86 -14.23
N LYS A 237 23.45 10.68 -13.22
CA LYS A 237 24.44 11.46 -12.45
C LYS A 237 24.73 10.96 -11.03
N GLY A 238 24.15 9.84 -10.61
CA GLY A 238 24.38 9.24 -9.29
C GLY A 238 24.61 7.73 -9.36
N ALA A 239 24.88 7.14 -8.19
CA ALA A 239 24.95 5.70 -8.04
C ALA A 239 23.57 5.08 -8.37
N ASN A 240 23.55 4.01 -9.17
CA ASN A 240 22.31 3.34 -9.60
C ASN A 240 21.31 4.25 -10.37
N CYS A 241 21.77 5.30 -11.04
CA CYS A 241 20.96 6.14 -11.95
C CYS A 241 21.22 5.83 -13.43
N THR A 242 21.78 4.65 -13.73
CA THR A 242 22.01 4.15 -15.09
C THR A 242 21.58 2.70 -15.14
N TRP A 243 20.75 2.35 -16.13
CA TRP A 243 20.32 0.98 -16.38
C TRP A 243 20.78 0.54 -17.76
N ILE A 244 21.66 -0.46 -17.83
CA ILE A 244 22.20 -1.00 -19.09
C ILE A 244 22.76 0.12 -20.01
N GLY A 245 23.49 1.07 -19.41
CA GLY A 245 24.09 2.21 -20.12
C GLY A 245 23.13 3.36 -20.47
N ILE A 246 21.84 3.24 -20.13
CA ILE A 246 20.84 4.29 -20.35
C ILE A 246 20.67 5.11 -19.06
N PRO A 247 20.80 6.45 -19.10
CA PRO A 247 20.47 7.30 -17.96
C PRO A 247 19.00 7.13 -17.55
N VAL A 248 18.77 6.81 -16.29
CA VAL A 248 17.45 6.64 -15.68
C VAL A 248 17.40 7.35 -14.34
N ASN A 249 16.22 7.56 -13.76
CA ASN A 249 16.13 8.02 -12.38
C ASN A 249 16.89 7.06 -11.45
N CYS A 250 17.46 7.59 -10.37
CA CYS A 250 18.15 6.75 -9.39
C CYS A 250 17.18 5.74 -8.78
N GLY A 251 17.53 4.45 -8.86
CA GLY A 251 16.83 3.40 -8.14
C GLY A 251 17.03 3.52 -6.62
N PRO A 252 16.29 2.75 -5.80
CA PRO A 252 16.35 2.82 -4.35
C PRO A 252 17.79 2.69 -3.82
N LYS A 253 18.57 1.72 -4.32
CA LYS A 253 19.99 1.50 -3.96
C LYS A 253 20.91 2.70 -4.22
N GLY A 254 20.46 3.73 -4.93
CA GLY A 254 21.18 5.00 -5.14
C GLY A 254 20.85 6.09 -4.12
N LEU A 255 19.92 5.82 -3.21
CA LEU A 255 19.33 6.79 -2.28
C LEU A 255 19.37 6.26 -0.84
N PRO A 256 19.41 7.15 0.17
CA PRO A 256 19.44 6.74 1.57
C PRO A 256 18.11 6.11 2.00
N THR A 257 18.16 5.03 2.78
CA THR A 257 17.01 4.40 3.43
C THR A 257 16.39 5.32 4.49
N ASP A 258 15.16 5.02 4.87
CA ASP A 258 14.48 5.63 6.01
C ASP A 258 14.05 4.54 7.01
N ILE A 259 13.58 4.94 8.20
CA ILE A 259 13.11 4.01 9.24
C ILE A 259 11.59 3.92 9.26
N ASN A 260 11.06 2.76 9.64
CA ASN A 260 9.63 2.56 9.89
C ASN A 260 9.21 3.21 11.21
N LEU A 261 7.90 3.46 11.36
CA LEU A 261 7.32 4.09 12.54
C LEU A 261 6.20 3.24 13.13
N LEU A 262 6.09 3.30 14.45
CA LEU A 262 4.96 2.74 15.20
C LEU A 262 4.40 3.82 16.13
N TYR A 263 3.10 4.03 16.01
CA TYR A 263 2.33 4.99 16.77
C TYR A 263 1.35 4.25 17.67
N HIS A 264 1.50 4.38 18.98
CA HIS A 264 0.58 3.82 19.94
C HIS A 264 -0.67 4.69 20.07
N ASN A 265 -1.86 4.11 20.02
CA ASN A 265 -3.11 4.83 20.22
C ASN A 265 -3.37 5.01 21.71
N ASN A 266 -3.46 6.25 22.19
CA ASN A 266 -3.62 6.53 23.61
C ASN A 266 -5.06 6.29 24.13
N GLY A 267 -6.00 5.90 23.27
CA GLY A 267 -7.42 5.70 23.61
C GLY A 267 -8.22 6.98 23.79
N ASP A 268 -7.62 8.15 23.53
CA ASP A 268 -8.26 9.48 23.61
C ASP A 268 -8.36 10.17 22.23
N GLY A 269 -8.12 9.40 21.16
CA GLY A 269 -8.08 9.89 19.78
C GLY A 269 -6.74 10.49 19.36
N THR A 270 -5.71 10.40 20.21
CA THR A 270 -4.33 10.81 19.89
C THR A 270 -3.37 9.62 19.83
N PHE A 271 -2.24 9.82 19.14
CA PHE A 271 -1.19 8.83 19.02
C PHE A 271 0.13 9.30 19.63
N ALA A 272 0.88 8.37 20.22
CA ALA A 272 2.25 8.56 20.69
C ALA A 272 3.24 7.82 19.78
N ASP A 273 4.29 8.49 19.32
CA ASP A 273 5.39 7.84 18.60
C ASP A 273 6.18 6.94 19.57
N VAL A 274 6.12 5.64 19.35
CA VAL A 274 6.81 4.61 20.15
C VAL A 274 7.87 3.88 19.33
N SER A 275 8.27 4.41 18.17
CA SER A 275 9.15 3.74 17.20
C SER A 275 10.49 3.30 17.81
N ASP A 276 11.12 4.17 18.61
CA ASP A 276 12.39 3.86 19.29
C ASP A 276 12.21 2.86 20.43
N LYS A 277 11.20 3.07 21.27
CA LYS A 277 10.93 2.24 22.46
C LYS A 277 10.51 0.82 22.09
N SER A 278 9.68 0.69 21.05
CA SER A 278 9.23 -0.59 20.52
C SER A 278 10.33 -1.34 19.76
N GLY A 279 11.40 -0.65 19.34
CA GLY A 279 12.48 -1.24 18.56
C GLY A 279 12.22 -1.31 17.06
N ILE A 280 11.05 -0.84 16.58
CA ILE A 280 10.74 -0.74 15.15
C ILE A 280 11.78 0.12 14.40
N ALA A 281 12.17 1.25 15.00
CA ALA A 281 13.15 2.18 14.44
C ALA A 281 14.59 1.62 14.38
N LYS A 282 14.87 0.51 15.10
CA LYS A 282 16.22 -0.09 15.14
C LYS A 282 16.55 -0.91 13.90
N VAL A 283 15.56 -1.25 13.08
CA VAL A 283 15.78 -1.92 11.81
C VAL A 283 16.02 -0.85 10.75
N GLU A 284 17.29 -0.72 10.36
CA GLU A 284 17.78 0.22 9.37
C GLU A 284 18.08 -0.48 8.03
N ASP A 285 18.49 0.27 7.01
CA ASP A 285 18.94 -0.28 5.72
C ASP A 285 17.90 -1.15 4.98
N ARG A 286 16.62 -0.78 5.10
CA ARG A 286 15.49 -1.37 4.39
C ARG A 286 14.77 -0.32 3.56
N TYR A 287 14.43 -0.66 2.32
CA TYR A 287 13.53 0.16 1.49
C TYR A 287 12.09 -0.33 1.64
N SER A 288 11.49 -0.04 2.79
CA SER A 288 10.16 -0.53 3.17
C SER A 288 9.08 -0.02 2.21
N MET A 289 8.17 -0.88 1.77
CA MET A 289 7.08 -0.49 0.88
C MET A 289 5.74 -0.63 1.59
N THR A 290 5.23 -1.85 1.72
CA THR A 290 3.91 -2.13 2.31
C THR A 290 4.04 -3.08 3.49
N ALA A 291 3.10 -2.98 4.43
CA ALA A 291 3.08 -3.77 5.65
C ALA A 291 1.74 -4.50 5.81
N ILE A 292 1.79 -5.70 6.39
CA ILE A 292 0.62 -6.44 6.84
C ILE A 292 0.83 -6.93 8.26
N THR A 293 -0.26 -7.14 8.98
CA THR A 293 -0.27 -7.68 10.33
C THR A 293 -0.76 -9.12 10.30
N THR A 294 -0.11 -9.99 11.07
CA THR A 294 -0.45 -11.41 11.13
C THR A 294 0.15 -12.02 12.40
N ASP A 295 -0.49 -13.05 12.95
CA ASP A 295 0.12 -13.88 13.99
C ASP A 295 0.89 -15.02 13.29
N PHE A 296 2.15 -14.79 12.93
CA PHE A 296 2.86 -15.73 12.04
C PHE A 296 3.28 -17.02 12.76
N ASN A 297 3.48 -16.93 14.08
CA ASN A 297 3.95 -18.04 14.90
C ASN A 297 2.81 -18.72 15.69
N ASN A 298 1.56 -18.25 15.52
CA ASN A 298 0.35 -18.72 16.21
C ASN A 298 0.43 -18.59 17.73
N ASP A 299 1.03 -17.50 18.23
CA ASP A 299 1.15 -17.24 19.65
C ASP A 299 0.09 -16.30 20.24
N GLY A 300 -0.83 -15.82 19.39
CA GLY A 300 -1.94 -14.95 19.75
C GLY A 300 -1.57 -13.48 19.87
N TRP A 301 -0.37 -13.07 19.42
CA TRP A 301 0.05 -11.67 19.31
C TRP A 301 0.28 -11.31 17.84
N PRO A 302 -0.13 -10.11 17.40
CA PRO A 302 0.08 -9.69 16.03
C PRO A 302 1.55 -9.31 15.83
N ASP A 303 2.14 -9.88 14.80
CA ASP A 303 3.43 -9.53 14.22
C ASP A 303 3.24 -8.64 12.98
N ILE A 304 4.32 -8.01 12.51
CA ILE A 304 4.28 -7.11 11.36
C ILE A 304 5.28 -7.58 10.31
N TYR A 305 4.78 -7.93 9.12
CA TYR A 305 5.61 -8.20 7.95
C TYR A 305 5.66 -6.98 7.06
N VAL A 306 6.86 -6.60 6.60
CA VAL A 306 7.09 -5.46 5.71
C VAL A 306 7.78 -5.94 4.45
N ALA A 307 7.09 -5.80 3.31
CA ALA A 307 7.70 -6.02 2.01
C ALA A 307 8.64 -4.85 1.69
N CYS A 308 9.90 -5.16 1.39
CA CYS A 308 10.90 -4.18 1.03
C CYS A 308 11.27 -4.29 -0.47
N ASP A 309 11.58 -3.17 -1.08
CA ASP A 309 12.17 -3.11 -2.42
C ASP A 309 13.69 -3.31 -2.31
N SER A 310 14.29 -4.05 -3.25
CA SER A 310 15.75 -4.06 -3.47
C SER A 310 16.63 -4.49 -2.28
N THR A 311 16.01 -4.85 -1.14
CA THR A 311 16.56 -5.25 0.16
C THR A 311 15.70 -6.38 0.72
N ALA A 312 16.19 -7.11 1.71
CA ALA A 312 15.41 -8.17 2.36
C ALA A 312 14.14 -7.58 3.00
N SER A 313 13.04 -8.33 2.96
CA SER A 313 11.81 -7.96 3.66
C SER A 313 11.97 -8.18 5.17
N THR A 314 11.31 -7.36 5.98
CA THR A 314 11.42 -7.40 7.45
C THR A 314 10.25 -8.17 8.04
N LEU A 315 10.52 -8.98 9.07
CA LEU A 315 9.48 -9.61 9.89
C LEU A 315 9.69 -9.20 11.35
N TYR A 316 8.92 -8.23 11.82
CA TYR A 316 8.90 -7.80 13.20
C TYR A 316 8.05 -8.76 14.03
N ARG A 317 8.69 -9.66 14.78
CA ARG A 317 8.01 -10.48 15.77
C ARG A 317 7.71 -9.69 17.02
N ASN A 318 6.47 -9.73 17.49
CA ASN A 318 6.05 -9.11 18.73
C ASN A 318 6.59 -9.89 19.95
N ASN A 319 7.27 -9.19 20.86
CA ASN A 319 7.86 -9.79 22.07
C ASN A 319 6.90 -9.84 23.25
N ARG A 320 5.65 -9.37 23.09
CA ARG A 320 4.57 -9.37 24.09
C ARG A 320 4.81 -8.46 25.29
N ASP A 321 5.73 -7.51 25.15
CA ASP A 321 6.10 -6.52 26.15
C ASP A 321 6.10 -5.08 25.58
N GLY A 322 5.44 -4.91 24.43
CA GLY A 322 5.40 -3.68 23.65
C GLY A 322 6.63 -3.44 22.78
N THR A 323 7.51 -4.43 22.64
CA THR A 323 8.67 -4.38 21.74
C THR A 323 8.60 -5.41 20.62
N PHE A 324 9.42 -5.20 19.60
CA PHE A 324 9.54 -6.06 18.44
C PHE A 324 10.99 -6.49 18.20
N THR A 325 11.17 -7.62 17.53
CA THR A 325 12.46 -8.10 17.05
C THR A 325 12.35 -8.51 15.59
N ASP A 326 13.27 -8.04 14.76
CA ASP A 326 13.39 -8.55 13.39
C ASP A 326 13.89 -9.99 13.42
N VAL A 327 13.10 -10.90 12.88
CA VAL A 327 13.40 -12.33 12.75
C VAL A 327 13.47 -12.77 11.29
N SER A 328 13.57 -11.82 10.35
CA SER A 328 13.82 -12.13 8.94
C SER A 328 15.15 -12.86 8.77
N LEU A 329 15.17 -13.84 7.86
CA LEU A 329 16.39 -14.56 7.47
C LEU A 329 16.94 -13.92 6.20
N GLU A 330 18.24 -13.64 6.16
CA GLU A 330 18.97 -13.27 4.94
C GLU A 330 19.44 -14.49 4.14
#